data_AF-A0A7V9A8W3-F1
#
_entry.id   AF-A0A7V9A8W3-F1
#
_cell.length_a   1.000
_cell.length_b   1.000
_cell.length_c   1.000
_cell.angle_alpha   90.00
_cell.angle_beta   90.00
_cell.angle_gamma   90.00
#
_symmetry.space_group_name_H-M   'P 1'
#
loop_
_entity.id
_entity.type
_entity.pdbx_description
1 polymer ?
#
loop_
_entity_poly.entity_id
_entity_poly.type
_entity_poly.pdbx_seq_one_letter_code
_entity_poly.pdbx_strand_id
1 'polypeptide(L)'
;MANYNCISEMPPDSSAKGFRVAIGQSGNADELCQKLFDAVQSCKKGEIALDVLFHCDPAKLVVPSYIMKGLEGLQTQFDRKQEDLLATSSKAKA
;
A
#
# COMPACT_ATOMS: atom_id res chain seq x y z
N MET A 1 -6.60 -10.33 9.94
CA MET A 1 -5.48 -10.54 10.89
C MET A 1 -4.15 -10.90 10.21
N ALA A 2 -4.11 -11.32 8.93
CA ALA A 2 -2.86 -11.77 8.31
C ALA A 2 -1.74 -10.70 8.21
N ASN A 3 -2.07 -9.46 7.83
CA ASN A 3 -1.07 -8.37 7.73
C ASN A 3 -0.48 -8.00 9.10
N TYR A 4 -1.28 -8.07 10.15
CA TYR A 4 -0.87 -7.77 11.52
C TYR A 4 0.18 -8.78 12.01
N ASN A 5 -0.10 -10.08 11.84
CA ASN A 5 0.79 -11.13 12.30
C ASN A 5 2.18 -11.01 11.68
N CYS A 6 2.26 -10.73 10.38
CA CYS A 6 3.56 -10.55 9.74
C CYS A 6 4.35 -9.40 10.37
N ILE A 7 3.74 -8.22 10.53
CA ILE A 7 4.43 -7.04 11.08
C ILE A 7 4.87 -7.28 12.54
N SER A 8 4.07 -8.00 13.33
CA SER A 8 4.42 -8.35 14.70
C SER A 8 5.61 -9.30 14.81
N GLU A 9 5.74 -10.24 13.88
CA GLU A 9 6.78 -11.27 13.81
C GLU A 9 8.09 -10.79 13.18
N MET A 10 8.13 -9.59 12.58
CA MET A 10 9.34 -9.02 12.00
C MET A 10 10.46 -8.80 13.03
N PRO A 11 11.74 -8.83 12.58
CA PRO A 11 12.88 -8.54 13.44
C PRO A 11 12.76 -7.18 14.15
N PRO A 12 13.28 -7.06 15.39
CA PRO A 12 13.16 -5.84 16.19
C PRO A 12 13.93 -4.64 15.63
N ASP A 13 14.93 -4.90 14.80
CA ASP A 13 15.74 -3.92 14.07
C ASP A 13 15.15 -3.51 12.71
N SER A 14 14.05 -4.14 12.26
CA SER A 14 13.33 -3.75 11.04
C SER A 14 12.89 -2.28 11.08
N SER A 15 12.78 -1.67 9.89
CA SER A 15 12.21 -0.34 9.71
C SER A 15 10.73 -0.28 10.11
N ALA A 16 10.06 -1.44 10.29
CA ALA A 16 8.71 -1.57 10.82
C ALA A 16 8.61 -1.57 12.37
N LYS A 17 9.71 -1.40 13.11
CA LYS A 17 9.70 -1.39 14.60
C LYS A 17 8.68 -0.43 15.22
N GLY A 18 8.44 0.73 14.60
CA GLY A 18 7.46 1.71 15.08
C GLY A 18 6.03 1.18 15.06
N PHE A 19 5.71 0.30 14.10
CA PHE A 19 4.41 -0.35 13.99
C PHE A 19 4.23 -1.37 15.10
N ARG A 20 5.27 -2.15 15.41
CA ARG A 20 5.25 -3.11 16.53
C ARG A 20 5.03 -2.41 17.87
N VAL A 21 5.69 -1.27 18.08
CA VAL A 21 5.49 -0.43 19.28
C VAL A 21 4.08 0.13 19.33
N ALA A 22 3.57 0.70 18.23
CA ALA A 22 2.20 1.21 18.14
C ALA A 22 1.18 0.12 18.46
N ILE A 23 1.37 -1.08 17.92
CA ILE A 23 0.54 -2.26 18.17
C ILE A 23 0.56 -2.67 19.65
N GLY A 24 1.74 -2.73 20.28
CA GLY A 24 1.87 -3.17 21.67
C GLY A 24 1.44 -2.15 22.73
N GLN A 25 1.30 -0.87 22.35
CA GLN A 25 1.04 0.23 23.28
C GLN A 25 -0.33 0.89 23.11
N SER A 26 -1.21 0.34 22.29
CA SER A 26 -2.56 0.90 22.08
C SER A 26 -3.59 0.12 22.88
N GLY A 27 -4.40 0.83 23.67
CA GLY A 27 -5.45 0.21 24.49
C GLY A 27 -6.77 0.01 23.74
N ASN A 28 -6.96 0.72 22.63
CA ASN A 28 -8.16 0.67 21.80
C ASN A 28 -7.83 0.92 20.31
N ALA A 29 -8.84 0.74 19.45
CA ALA A 29 -8.69 0.85 18.01
C ALA A 29 -8.34 2.26 17.53
N ASP A 30 -8.89 3.30 18.15
CA ASP A 30 -8.64 4.70 17.75
C ASP A 30 -7.19 5.11 18.04
N GLU A 31 -6.70 4.76 19.23
CA GLU A 31 -5.30 4.93 19.61
C GLU A 31 -4.36 4.13 18.70
N LEU A 32 -4.73 2.90 18.35
CA LEU A 32 -3.96 2.09 17.41
C LEU A 32 -3.86 2.76 16.04
N CYS A 33 -4.97 3.23 15.50
CA CYS A 33 -5.01 3.93 14.22
C CYS A 33 -4.11 5.18 14.24
N GLN A 34 -4.22 6.01 15.28
CA GLN A 34 -3.41 7.23 15.39
C GLN A 34 -1.92 6.90 15.51
N LYS A 35 -1.54 5.96 16.38
CA LYS A 35 -0.13 5.59 16.55
C LYS A 35 0.47 4.94 15.31
N LEU A 36 -0.30 4.12 14.59
CA LEU A 36 0.12 3.56 13.30
C LEU A 36 0.28 4.66 12.26
N PHE A 37 -0.62 5.64 12.21
CA PHE A 37 -0.50 6.78 11.31
C PHE A 37 0.77 7.59 11.59
N ASP A 38 1.04 7.93 12.85
CA ASP A 38 2.23 8.68 13.25
C ASP A 38 3.53 7.90 12.96
N ALA A 39 3.51 6.58 13.16
CA ALA A 39 4.61 5.70 12.78
C ALA A 39 4.84 5.69 11.27
N VAL A 40 3.77 5.65 10.45
CA VAL A 40 3.85 5.74 8.98
C VAL A 40 4.46 7.07 8.52
N GLN A 41 4.22 8.18 9.22
CA GLN A 41 4.75 9.49 8.82
C GLN A 41 6.22 9.68 9.16
N SER A 42 6.68 9.12 10.27
CA SER A 42 8.08 9.22 10.72
C SER A 42 9.02 8.22 10.05
N CYS A 43 8.48 7.16 9.45
CA CYS A 43 9.27 6.11 8.82
C CYS A 43 9.60 6.37 7.34
N LYS A 44 10.67 5.73 6.86
CA LYS A 44 10.97 5.65 5.43
C LYS A 44 10.12 4.55 4.81
N LYS A 45 9.02 4.94 4.17
CA LYS A 45 8.02 4.03 3.60
C LYS A 45 8.61 2.97 2.66
N GLY A 46 9.65 3.33 1.91
CA GLY A 46 10.36 2.40 1.01
C GLY A 46 11.09 1.28 1.76
N GLU A 47 11.74 1.58 2.88
CA GLU A 47 12.45 0.57 3.68
C GLU A 47 11.47 -0.41 4.32
N ILE A 48 10.31 0.08 4.79
CA ILE A 48 9.25 -0.80 5.31
C ILE A 48 8.66 -1.67 4.22
N ALA A 49 8.45 -1.14 3.01
CA ALA A 49 7.97 -1.93 1.90
C ALA A 49 8.95 -3.08 1.58
N LEU A 50 10.26 -2.81 1.64
CA LEU A 50 11.28 -3.85 1.49
C LEU A 50 11.21 -4.86 2.63
N ASP A 51 11.12 -4.43 3.89
CA ASP A 51 11.00 -5.35 5.03
C ASP A 51 9.77 -6.25 4.91
N VAL A 52 8.64 -5.70 4.48
CA VAL A 52 7.42 -6.47 4.19
C VAL A 52 7.67 -7.49 3.07
N LEU A 53 8.36 -7.12 1.99
CA LEU A 53 8.66 -8.05 0.90
C LEU A 53 9.63 -9.16 1.30
N PHE A 54 10.57 -8.89 2.20
CA PHE A 54 11.58 -9.86 2.63
C PHE A 54 11.10 -10.78 3.76
N HIS A 55 10.22 -10.29 4.64
CA HIS A 55 9.82 -11.03 5.85
C HIS A 55 8.37 -11.52 5.80
N CYS A 56 7.52 -10.96 4.93
CA CYS A 56 6.17 -11.47 4.71
C CYS A 56 6.12 -12.33 3.45
N ASP A 57 5.40 -13.45 3.54
CA ASP A 57 4.92 -14.15 2.37
C ASP A 57 3.85 -13.29 1.66
N PRO A 58 4.10 -12.80 0.43
CA PRO A 58 3.17 -11.94 -0.29
C PRO A 58 1.79 -12.59 -0.50
N ALA A 59 1.72 -13.92 -0.61
CA ALA A 59 0.46 -14.63 -0.79
C ALA A 59 -0.44 -14.57 0.46
N LYS A 60 0.12 -14.26 1.63
CA LYS A 60 -0.61 -14.11 2.90
C LYS A 60 -1.01 -12.66 3.17
N LEU A 61 -0.53 -11.70 2.38
CA LEU A 61 -0.88 -10.30 2.54
C LEU A 61 -2.27 -10.03 1.95
N VAL A 62 -3.13 -9.46 2.77
CA VAL A 62 -4.44 -8.96 2.34
C VAL A 62 -4.23 -7.59 1.70
N VAL A 63 -4.32 -7.55 0.38
CA VAL A 63 -4.26 -6.30 -0.38
C VAL A 63 -5.58 -5.52 -0.19
N PRO A 64 -5.53 -4.24 0.21
CA PRO A 64 -6.73 -3.43 0.32
C PRO A 64 -7.46 -3.26 -1.02
N SER A 65 -8.77 -3.47 -1.03
CA SER A 65 -9.58 -3.43 -2.26
C SER A 65 -9.61 -2.05 -2.94
N TYR A 66 -9.36 -0.97 -2.21
CA TYR A 66 -9.29 0.37 -2.79
C TYR A 66 -8.12 0.54 -3.77
N ILE A 67 -7.02 -0.19 -3.59
CA ILE A 67 -5.87 -0.15 -4.51
C ILE A 67 -6.29 -0.72 -5.87
N MET A 68 -6.94 -1.89 -5.85
CA MET A 68 -7.48 -2.53 -7.04
C MET A 68 -8.47 -1.62 -7.78
N LYS A 69 -9.45 -1.05 -7.05
CA LYS A 69 -10.42 -0.11 -7.61
C LYS A 69 -9.74 1.13 -8.22
N GLY A 70 -8.70 1.64 -7.56
CA GLY A 70 -7.92 2.76 -8.07
C GLY A 70 -7.21 2.42 -9.38
N LEU A 71 -6.62 1.22 -9.48
CA LEU A 71 -5.98 0.73 -10.70
C LEU A 71 -6.97 0.52 -11.85
N GLU A 72 -8.15 -0.04 -11.57
CA GLU A 72 -9.23 -0.16 -12.57
C GLU A 72 -9.66 1.23 -13.10
N GLY A 73 -9.75 2.22 -12.21
CA GLY A 73 -10.04 3.61 -12.58
C GLY A 73 -8.93 4.25 -13.43
N LEU A 74 -7.67 3.94 -13.15
CA LEU A 74 -6.54 4.40 -13.96
C LEU A 74 -6.51 3.73 -15.33
N GLN A 75 -6.76 2.42 -15.40
CA GLN A 75 -6.86 1.68 -16.66
C GLN A 75 -7.95 2.27 -17.55
N THR A 76 -9.13 2.53 -16.99
CA THR A 76 -10.25 3.15 -17.73
C THR A 76 -9.86 4.51 -18.32
N GLN A 77 -9.13 5.34 -17.56
CA GLN A 77 -8.65 6.64 -18.03
C GLN A 77 -7.59 6.49 -19.13
N PHE A 78 -6.73 5.47 -19.02
CA PHE A 78 -5.72 5.18 -20.01
C PHE A 78 -6.35 4.75 -21.34
N ASP A 79 -7.30 3.81 -21.31
CA ASP A 79 -7.97 3.29 -22.50
C ASP A 79 -8.71 4.40 -23.26
N ARG A 80 -9.43 5.28 -22.56
CA ARG A 80 -10.08 6.45 -23.17
C ARG A 80 -9.10 7.37 -23.88
N LYS A 81 -7.95 7.67 -23.25
CA LYS A 81 -6.91 8.50 -23.87
C LYS A 81 -6.31 7.83 -25.11
N GLN A 82 -6.17 6.50 -25.10
CA GLN A 82 -5.67 5.75 -26.24
C GLN A 82 -6.66 5.84 -27.42
N GLU A 83 -7.96 5.71 -27.16
CA GLU A 83 -9.01 5.87 -28.18
C GLU A 83 -9.03 7.29 -28.78
N ASP A 84 -8.92 8.33 -27.95
CA ASP A 84 -8.86 9.73 -28.41
C ASP A 84 -7.65 10.00 -29.34
N LEU A 85 -6.49 9.43 -29.01
CA LEU A 85 -5.27 9.54 -29.83
C LEU A 85 -5.43 8.83 -31.18
N LEU A 86 -6.05 7.64 -31.18
CA LEU A 86 -6.33 6.90 -32.42
C LEU A 86 -7.35 7.66 -33.29
N ALA A 87 -8.41 8.22 -32.70
CA ALA A 87 -9.42 9.00 -33.40
C ALA A 87 -8.86 10.28 -34.05
N THR A 88 -7.95 10.98 -33.35
CA THR A 88 -7.28 12.18 -33.87
C THR A 88 -6.28 11.88 -34.98
N SER A 89 -5.58 10.75 -34.92
CA SER A 89 -4.66 10.31 -36.00
C SER A 89 -5.38 9.98 -37.31
N SER A 90 -6.63 9.51 -37.26
CA SER A 90 -7.43 9.19 -38.46
C SER A 90 -7.97 10.43 -39.18
N LYS A 91 -8.25 11.51 -38.44
CA LYS A 91 -8.77 12.77 -39.00
C LYS A 91 -7.70 13.63 -39.69
N ALA A 92 -6.42 13.38 -39.43
CA ALA A 92 -5.31 14.12 -40.05
C ALA A 92 -4.94 13.62 -41.46
N LYS A 93 -5.62 12.59 -41.97
CA LYS A 93 -5.32 11.93 -43.26
C LYS A 93 -6.44 12.08 -44.31
N ALA A 94 -7.43 12.95 -44.05
CA ALA A 94 -8.56 13.26 -44.93
C ALA A 94 -8.50 14.72 -45.40
#